data_AF-A0A1W9QR78-F1
#
_entry.id   AF-A0A1W9QR78-F1
#
_cell.length_a   1.000
_cell.length_b   1.000
_cell.length_c   1.000
_cell.angle_alpha   90.00
_cell.angle_beta   90.00
_cell.angle_gamma   90.00
#
_symmetry.space_group_name_H-M   'P 1'
#
loop_
_entity.id
_entity.type
_entity.pdbx_description
1 polymer ?
#
loop_
_entity_poly.entity_id
_entity_poly.type
_entity_poly.pdbx_seq_one_letter_code
_entity_poly.pdbx_strand_id
1 'polypeptide(L)' 'MCYCYLLYSPKHDTFYVGSTRLPVEERLERHLEGYYGSAKFT' A
#
# COMPACT_ATOMS: atom_id res chain seq x y z
N MET A 1 -10.91 5.59 -11.97
CA MET A 1 -11.34 6.24 -10.71
C MET A 1 -10.10 6.45 -9.85
N CYS A 2 -10.01 7.51 -9.05
CA CYS A 2 -8.86 7.75 -8.17
C CYS A 2 -9.28 7.50 -6.72
N TYR A 3 -8.47 6.77 -5.97
CA TYR A 3 -8.73 6.43 -4.58
C TYR A 3 -7.56 6.90 -3.71
N CYS A 4 -7.88 7.41 -2.53
CA CYS A 4 -6.93 7.61 -1.45
C CYS A 4 -7.18 6.52 -0.41
N TYR A 5 -6.11 5.96 0.16
CA TYR A 5 -6.20 4.87 1.13
C TYR A 5 -5.16 5.02 2.23
N LEU A 6 -5.44 4.35 3.36
CA LEU A 6 -4.61 4.33 4.54
C LEU A 6 -4.37 2.87 4.94
N LEU A 7 -3.12 2.44 5.03
CA LEU A 7 -2.74 1.11 5.46
C LEU A 7 -2.12 1.17 6.85
N TYR A 8 -2.46 0.22 7.70
CA TYR A 8 -1.83 0.03 9.00
C TYR A 8 -0.95 -1.22 8.96
N SER A 9 0.29 -1.08 9.40
CA SER A 9 1.20 -2.22 9.60
C SER A 9 1.30 -2.54 11.08
N PRO A 10 0.65 -3.60 11.60
CA PRO A 10 0.73 -3.96 13.02
C PRO A 10 2.14 -4.30 13.46
N LYS A 11 2.97 -4.84 12.55
CA LYS A 11 4.36 -5.19 12.83
C LYS A 11 5.25 -3.98 13.10
N HIS A 12 4.95 -2.85 12.46
CA HIS A 12 5.74 -1.62 12.58
C HIS A 12 5.00 -0.52 13.35
N ASP A 13 3.78 -0.80 13.83
CA ASP A 13 2.87 0.17 14.45
C ASP A 13 2.83 1.51 13.70
N THR A 14 2.73 1.43 12.36
CA THR A 14 2.89 2.59 11.47
C THR A 14 1.77 2.61 10.45
N PHE A 15 1.37 3.83 10.06
CA PHE A 15 0.42 4.07 8.99
C PHE A 15 1.13 4.52 7.70
N TYR A 16 0.67 3.97 6.58
CA TYR A 16 1.08 4.39 5.24
C TYR A 16 -0.11 5.02 4.51
N VAL A 17 0.08 6.20 3.93
CA VAL A 17 -0.94 6.89 3.14
C VAL A 17 -0.55 6.82 1.68
N GLY A 18 -1.49 6.45 0.82
CA GLY A 18 -1.24 6.38 -0.61
C GLY A 18 -2.46 6.73 -1.45
N SER A 19 -2.21 6.91 -2.75
CA SER A 19 -3.26 7.07 -3.75
C SER A 19 -3.08 6.05 -4.87
N THR A 20 -4.17 5.56 -5.44
CA THR A 20 -4.14 4.60 -6.54
C THR A 20 -5.20 4.92 -7.59
N ARG A 21 -4.94 4.50 -8.83
CA ARG A 21 -5.92 4.46 -9.92
C ARG A 21 -6.52 3.07 -10.13
N LEU A 22 -5.90 2.06 -9.53
CA LEU A 22 -6.37 0.67 -9.51
C LEU A 22 -7.47 0.50 -8.45
N PRO A 23 -8.27 -0.57 -8.54
CA PRO A 23 -9.05 -1.05 -7.41
C PRO A 23 -8.19 -1.16 -6.14
N VAL A 24 -8.80 -0.88 -4.98
CA VAL A 24 -8.07 -0.82 -3.70
C VAL A 24 -7.53 -2.21 -3.32
N GLU A 25 -8.27 -3.26 -3.68
CA GLU A 25 -7.95 -4.67 -3.44
C GLU A 25 -6.67 -5.07 -4.20
N GLU A 26 -6.61 -4.78 -5.50
CA GLU A 26 -5.41 -5.06 -6.32
C GLU A 26 -4.20 -4.26 -5.82
N ARG A 27 -4.41 -3.03 -5.32
CA ARG A 27 -3.34 -2.22 -4.74
C ARG A 27 -2.81 -2.83 -3.43
N LEU A 28 -3.70 -3.39 -2.61
CA LEU A 28 -3.36 -4.06 -1.36
C LEU A 28 -2.54 -5.33 -1.62
N GLU A 29 -2.95 -6.16 -2.59
CA GLU A 29 -2.20 -7.36 -2.99
C GLU A 29 -0.76 -7.00 -3.38
N ARG A 30 -0.57 -5.97 -4.21
CA ARG A 30 0.78 -5.50 -4.60
C ARG A 30 1.65 -5.03 -3.42
N HIS A 31 1.04 -4.50 -2.34
CA HIS A 31 1.78 -4.16 -1.12
C HIS A 31 2.22 -5.42 -0.37
N LEU A 32 1.36 -6.44 -0.32
CA LEU A 32 1.63 -7.69 0.41
C LEU A 32 2.62 -8.60 -0.34
N GLU A 33 2.57 -8.61 -1.67
CA GLU A 33 3.48 -9.39 -2.53
C GLU A 33 4.92 -8.84 -2.56
N GLY A 34 5.19 -7.71 -1.88
CA GLY A 34 6.52 -7.09 -1.88
C GLY A 34 6.93 -6.59 -3.27
N TYR A 35 5.95 -6.27 -4.13
CA TYR A 35 6.16 -5.88 -5.53
C TYR A 35 7.19 -4.74 -5.69
N TYR A 36 7.29 -3.87 -4.68
CA TYR A 36 8.30 -2.82 -4.60
C TYR A 36 9.57 -3.33 -3.89
N GLY A 37 10.29 -4.23 -4.55
CA GLY A 37 11.63 -4.62 -4.12
C GLY A 37 12.55 -3.41 -3.95
N SER A 38 13.29 -3.36 -2.83
CA SER A 38 14.38 -2.43 -2.48
C SER A 38 14.11 -0.90 -2.40
N ALA A 39 13.06 -0.36 -3.01
CA ALA A 39 12.67 1.04 -2.82
C ALA A 39 11.63 1.18 -1.68
N LYS A 40 12.13 1.25 -0.45
CA LYS A 40 11.32 1.36 0.78
C LYS A 40 10.68 2.76 0.93
N PHE A 41 9.57 3.00 0.23
CA PHE A 41 8.66 4.09 0.57
C PHE A 41 7.26 3.60 0.93
N THR A 42 7.10 2.31 1.19
CA THR A 42 5.88 1.65 1.68
C THR A 42 6.18 0.88 2.94
#